data_AF-A0A6C0KZC5-F1
#
_entry.id   AF-A0A6C0KZC5-F1
#
_cell.length_a   1.000
_cell.length_b   1.000
_cell.length_c   1.000
_cell.angle_alpha   90.00
_cell.angle_beta   90.00
_cell.angle_gamma   90.00
#
_symmetry.space_group_name_H-M   'P 1'
#
loop_
_entity.id
_entity.type
_entity.pdbx_description
1 polymer ?
#
loop_
_entity_poly.entity_id
_entity_poly.type
_entity_poly.pdbx_seq_one_letter_code
_entity_poly.pdbx_strand_id
1 'polypeptide(L)'
;MEIVDNEALAEKMGIVSRQTGYDEQTIRQKLIDNNYDHMKIIKEYLGLDINETNKSSKINSVNQEIYKQIRKKIDVSDYNEKQSDKLKTEINNNNK
;
A
#
# COMPACT_ATOMS: atom_id res chain seq x y z
N MET A 1 24.16 18.96 1.60
CA MET A 1 24.76 17.70 2.06
C MET A 1 24.00 17.31 3.31
N GLU A 2 23.02 16.42 3.20
CA GLU A 2 22.33 15.90 4.40
C GLU A 2 23.40 15.22 5.25
N ILE A 3 23.50 15.64 6.51
CA ILE A 3 24.34 14.95 7.49
C ILE A 3 23.61 13.64 7.77
N VAL A 4 23.96 12.59 7.04
CA VAL A 4 23.49 11.25 7.36
C VAL A 4 24.12 10.91 8.71
N ASP A 5 23.26 10.72 9.71
CA ASP A 5 23.66 10.25 11.02
C ASP A 5 24.50 8.97 10.85
N ASN A 6 25.73 8.96 11.37
CA ASN A 6 26.69 7.87 11.14
C ASN A 6 26.13 6.53 11.65
N GLU A 7 25.29 6.55 12.68
CA GLU A 7 24.62 5.36 13.21
C GLU A 7 23.58 4.82 12.23
N ALA A 8 22.76 5.70 11.64
CA ALA A 8 21.77 5.34 10.62
C ALA A 8 22.44 4.80 9.34
N LEU A 9 23.62 5.33 8.98
CA LEU A 9 24.40 4.80 7.86
C LEU A 9 24.93 3.39 8.16
N ALA A 10 25.52 3.18 9.34
CA ALA A 10 26.04 1.89 9.76
C ALA A 10 24.93 0.82 9.82
N GLU A 11 23.74 1.19 10.32
CA GLU A 11 22.58 0.30 10.33
C GLU A 11 22.19 -0.14 8.92
N LYS A 12 22.01 0.81 7.99
CA LYS A 12 21.67 0.53 6.59
C LYS A 12 22.72 -0.35 5.92
N MET A 13 24.01 -0.08 6.15
CA MET A 13 25.11 -0.88 5.63
C MET A 13 25.06 -2.32 6.16
N GLY A 14 24.80 -2.50 7.47
CA GLY A 14 24.64 -3.81 8.09
C GLY A 14 23.42 -4.59 7.61
N ILE A 15 22.32 -3.91 7.25
CA ILE A 15 21.17 -4.55 6.63
C ILE A 15 21.54 -5.09 5.24
N VAL A 16 22.16 -4.27 4.38
CA VAL A 16 22.56 -4.69 3.02
C VAL A 16 23.59 -5.82 3.08
N SER A 17 24.59 -5.74 3.96
CA SER A 17 25.63 -6.77 4.07
C SER A 17 25.08 -8.14 4.49
N ARG A 18 24.06 -8.20 5.36
CA ARG A 18 23.45 -9.47 5.77
C ARG A 18 22.62 -10.15 4.68
N GLN A 19 22.15 -9.39 3.70
CA GLN A 19 21.24 -9.87 2.65
C GLN A 19 21.90 -9.99 1.28
N THR A 20 23.12 -9.46 1.13
CA THR A 20 23.85 -9.42 -0.14
C THR A 20 25.29 -9.88 0.06
N GLY A 21 25.96 -10.27 -1.02
CA GLY A 21 27.39 -10.62 -0.99
C GLY A 21 28.33 -9.42 -1.20
N TYR A 22 27.83 -8.18 -1.10
CA TYR A 22 28.63 -6.98 -1.38
C TYR A 22 29.61 -6.67 -0.25
N ASP A 23 30.80 -6.20 -0.62
CA ASP A 23 31.76 -5.64 0.33
C ASP A 23 31.35 -4.24 0.81
N GLU A 24 31.98 -3.78 1.90
CA GLU A 24 31.65 -2.51 2.55
C GLU A 24 31.75 -1.29 1.62
N GLN A 25 32.77 -1.24 0.75
CA GLN A 25 32.96 -0.13 -0.18
C GLN A 25 31.85 -0.12 -1.23
N THR A 26 31.52 -1.29 -1.78
CA THR A 26 30.44 -1.47 -2.74
C THR A 26 29.09 -1.09 -2.12
N ILE A 27 28.82 -1.50 -0.88
CA ILE A 27 27.59 -1.14 -0.16
C ILE A 27 27.49 0.37 0.02
N ARG A 28 28.58 1.01 0.45
CA ARG A 28 28.60 2.46 0.67
C ARG A 28 28.33 3.23 -0.62
N GLN A 29 28.97 2.83 -1.72
CA GLN A 29 28.74 3.44 -3.03
C GLN A 29 27.30 3.24 -3.49
N LYS A 30 26.78 2.00 -3.41
CA LYS A 30 25.38 1.70 -3.79
C LYS A 30 24.36 2.46 -2.94
N LEU A 31 24.63 2.69 -1.65
CA LEU A 31 23.80 3.53 -0.79
C LEU A 31 23.80 4.98 -1.27
N ILE A 32 24.95 5.55 -1.62
CA ILE A 32 25.03 6.91 -2.18
C ILE A 32 24.23 7.00 -3.49
N ASP A 33 24.44 6.03 -4.40
CA ASP A 33 23.80 6.02 -5.72
C ASP A 33 22.27 5.82 -5.64
N ASN A 34 21.78 5.22 -4.56
CA ASN A 34 20.35 4.95 -4.32
C ASN A 34 19.74 5.86 -3.23
N ASN A 35 20.31 7.03 -2.95
CA ASN A 35 19.79 7.97 -1.95
C ASN A 35 19.53 7.31 -0.58
N TYR A 36 20.44 6.44 -0.15
CA TYR A 36 20.40 5.68 1.11
C TYR A 36 19.17 4.75 1.27
N ASP A 37 18.55 4.36 0.15
CA ASP A 37 17.50 3.34 0.10
C ASP A 37 18.11 1.92 0.01
N HIS A 38 18.36 1.34 1.18
CA HIS A 38 18.86 -0.03 1.31
C HIS A 38 17.88 -1.08 0.75
N MET A 39 16.57 -0.82 0.78
CA MET A 39 15.57 -1.77 0.28
C MET A 39 15.62 -1.86 -1.24
N LYS A 40 15.85 -0.74 -1.93
CA LYS A 40 16.06 -0.72 -3.38
C LYS A 40 17.26 -1.57 -3.78
N ILE A 41 18.39 -1.43 -3.07
CA ILE A 41 19.62 -2.20 -3.32
C ILE A 41 19.38 -3.71 -3.14
N ILE A 42 18.69 -4.10 -2.07
CA ILE A 42 18.40 -5.51 -1.78
C ILE A 42 17.45 -6.09 -2.83
N LYS A 43 16.40 -5.36 -3.23
CA LYS A 43 15.48 -5.79 -4.28
C LYS A 43 16.21 -6.00 -5.61
N GLU A 44 17.08 -5.07 -5.98
CA GLU A 44 17.90 -5.16 -7.19
C GLU A 44 18.83 -6.38 -7.14
N TYR A 45 19.53 -6.61 -6.02
CA TYR A 45 20.39 -7.78 -5.84
C TYR A 45 19.63 -9.11 -5.97
N LEU A 46 18.40 -9.16 -5.44
CA LEU A 46 17.54 -10.35 -5.51
C LEU A 46 16.82 -10.51 -6.86
N GLY A 47 17.01 -9.60 -7.82
CA GLY A 47 16.32 -9.62 -9.11
C GLY A 47 14.82 -9.36 -9.02
N LEU A 48 14.35 -8.71 -7.94
CA LEU A 48 12.95 -8.32 -7.77
C LEU A 48 12.69 -7.03 -8.55
N ASP A 49 11.65 -7.02 -9.39
CA ASP A 49 11.24 -5.81 -10.09
C ASP A 49 10.74 -4.77 -9.05
N ILE A 50 11.51 -3.71 -8.91
CA ILE A 50 11.18 -2.53 -8.11
C ILE A 50 9.81 -1.95 -8.49
N ASN A 51 9.38 -2.11 -9.74
CA ASN A 51 8.07 -1.66 -10.22
C ASN A 51 6.92 -2.60 -9.84
N GLU A 52 7.19 -3.90 -9.61
CA GLU A 52 6.17 -4.84 -9.14
C GLU A 52 5.85 -4.65 -7.66
N THR A 53 6.83 -4.26 -6.83
CA THR A 53 6.57 -3.99 -5.41
C THR A 53 5.74 -2.72 -5.15
N ASN A 54 5.71 -1.78 -6.10
CA ASN A 54 4.82 -0.61 -6.07
C ASN A 54 3.40 -0.93 -6.55
N LYS A 55 3.21 -2.06 -7.24
CA LYS A 55 1.88 -2.68 -7.39
C LYS A 55 1.51 -3.45 -6.12
N SER A 56 1.86 -2.89 -4.96
CA SER A 56 1.37 -3.36 -3.66
C SER A 56 -0.12 -3.58 -3.84
N SER A 57 -0.49 -4.86 -3.90
CA SER A 57 -1.84 -5.33 -3.64
C SER A 57 -2.23 -4.58 -2.38
N LYS A 58 -3.09 -3.56 -2.52
CA LYS A 58 -3.55 -2.72 -1.39
C LYS A 58 -3.69 -3.65 -0.20
N ILE A 59 -2.81 -3.51 0.79
CA ILE A 59 -2.84 -4.34 1.97
C ILE A 59 -4.15 -3.95 2.65
N ASN A 60 -5.22 -4.65 2.30
CA ASN A 60 -6.53 -4.39 2.84
C ASN A 60 -6.46 -4.95 4.25
N SER A 61 -6.62 -4.10 5.25
CA SER A 61 -6.77 -4.61 6.60
C SER A 61 -7.92 -5.63 6.62
N VAL A 62 -7.85 -6.62 7.51
CA VAL A 62 -8.94 -7.60 7.69
C VAL A 62 -10.29 -6.89 7.80
N ASN A 63 -10.33 -5.77 8.51
CA ASN A 63 -11.52 -4.93 8.63
C ASN A 63 -11.97 -4.33 7.29
N GLN A 64 -11.06 -3.84 6.45
CA GLN A 64 -11.39 -3.33 5.11
C GLN A 64 -12.01 -4.42 4.22
N GLU A 65 -11.52 -5.66 4.30
CA GLU A 65 -12.15 -6.79 3.59
C GLU A 65 -13.52 -7.16 4.16
N ILE A 66 -13.68 -7.19 5.49
CA ILE A 66 -14.98 -7.41 6.14
C ILE A 66 -16.00 -6.35 5.68
N TYR A 67 -15.63 -5.07 5.67
CA TYR A 67 -16.53 -4.00 5.20
C TYR A 67 -16.88 -4.12 3.72
N LYS A 68 -15.96 -4.54 2.85
CA LYS A 68 -16.28 -4.81 1.43
C LYS A 68 -17.30 -5.94 1.31
N GLN A 69 -17.15 -7.02 2.07
CA GLN A 69 -18.07 -8.14 2.05
C GLN A 69 -19.45 -7.75 2.56
N ILE A 70 -19.52 -6.98 3.66
CA ILE A 70 -20.77 -6.45 4.20
C ILE A 70 -21.45 -5.55 3.15
N ARG A 71 -20.71 -4.62 2.53
CA ARG A 71 -21.26 -3.73 1.50
C ARG A 71 -21.79 -4.50 0.28
N LYS A 72 -21.13 -5.58 -0.13
CA LYS A 72 -21.61 -6.45 -1.22
C LYS A 72 -22.91 -7.18 -0.88
N LYS A 73 -23.12 -7.52 0.40
CA LYS A 73 -24.33 -8.21 0.88
C LYS A 73 -25.49 -7.26 1.16
N ILE A 74 -25.20 -5.98 1.39
CA ILE A 74 -26.22 -4.94 1.48
C ILE A 74 -26.58 -4.59 0.04
N ASP A 75 -27.61 -5.26 -0.50
CA ASP A 75 -28.15 -4.90 -1.80
C ASP A 75 -28.87 -3.56 -1.68
N VAL A 76 -28.13 -2.49 -1.97
CA VAL A 76 -28.62 -1.11 -1.89
C VAL A 76 -29.73 -0.88 -2.93
N SER A 77 -29.80 -1.72 -3.98
CA SER A 77 -30.82 -1.58 -5.03
C SER A 77 -32.23 -1.84 -4.49
N ASP A 78 -32.42 -2.95 -3.77
CA ASP A 78 -33.68 -3.31 -3.11
C ASP A 78 -34.15 -2.26 -2.10
N TYR A 79 -33.22 -1.68 -1.34
CA TYR A 79 -33.55 -0.62 -0.39
C TYR A 79 -34.00 0.65 -1.12
N ASN A 80 -33.26 1.05 -2.17
CA ASN A 80 -33.56 2.24 -2.95
C ASN A 80 -34.89 2.12 -3.72
N GLU A 81 -35.20 0.95 -4.26
CA GLU A 81 -36.47 0.68 -4.94
C GLU A 81 -37.65 0.80 -3.96
N LYS A 82 -37.55 0.19 -2.78
CA LYS A 82 -38.56 0.33 -1.73
C LYS A 82 -38.74 1.76 -1.24
N GLN A 83 -37.68 2.56 -1.17
CA GLN A 83 -37.81 3.99 -0.83
C GLN A 83 -38.48 4.77 -1.97
N SER A 84 -38.13 4.47 -3.23
CA SER A 84 -38.75 5.10 -4.41
C SER A 84 -40.26 4.85 -4.44
N ASP A 85 -40.71 3.63 -4.18
CA ASP A 85 -42.13 3.28 -4.21
C ASP A 85 -42.92 3.91 -3.06
N LYS A 86 -42.31 4.01 -1.87
CA LYS A 86 -42.89 4.75 -0.73
C LYS A 86 -43.09 6.22 -1.08
N LEU A 87 -42.07 6.87 -1.65
CA LEU A 87 -42.15 8.28 -2.05
C LEU A 87 -43.22 8.50 -3.13
N LYS A 88 -43.33 7.63 -4.14
CA LYS A 88 -44.41 7.71 -5.15
C LYS A 88 -45.79 7.62 -4.51
N THR A 89 -45.95 6.72 -3.54
CA THR A 89 -47.22 6.52 -2.83
C THR A 89 -47.59 7.74 -1.99
N GLU A 90 -46.63 8.32 -1.26
CA GLU A 90 -46.83 9.53 -0.46
C GLU A 90 -47.17 10.76 -1.33
N ILE A 91 -46.49 10.93 -2.47
CA ILE A 91 -46.80 12.00 -3.44
C ILE A 91 -48.22 11.84 -3.98
N ASN A 92 -48.61 10.62 -4.36
CA ASN A 92 -49.96 10.36 -4.88
C ASN A 92 -51.05 10.59 -3.82
N ASN A 93 -50.77 10.30 -2.55
CA ASN A 93 -51.71 10.52 -1.45
C ASN A 93 -51.83 11.99 -1.06
N ASN A 94 -50.78 12.79 -1.21
CA ASN A 94 -50.81 14.24 -0.94
C ASN A 94 -51.44 15.05 -2.08
N ASN A 95 -51.50 14.50 -3.29
CA ASN A 95 -52.11 15.15 -4.47
C ASN A 95 -53.58 14.74 -4.70
N LYS A 96 -54.23 14.11 -3.71
CA LYS A 96 -55.61 13.59 -3.78
C LYS A 96 -56.46 14.21 -2.68
#